data_AF-A0A7V2F6H4-F1
#
_entry.id   AF-A0A7V2F6H4-F1
#
_cell.length_a   1.000
_cell.length_b   1.000
_cell.length_c   1.000
_cell.angle_alpha   90.00
_cell.angle_beta   90.00
_cell.angle_gamma   90.00
#
_symmetry.space_group_name_H-M   'P 1'
#
loop_
_entity.id
_entity.type
_entity.pdbx_description
1 polymer ?
#
loop_
_entity_poly.entity_id
_entity_poly.type
_entity_poly.pdbx_seq_one_letter_code
_entity_poly.pdbx_strand_id
1 'polypeptide(L)'
;MHIGQQTIAWLHQMLTGGDRALSASLPEGFRWWPNNHAQTIAIVGEERGPEGEAGFLIGVRTEMLRGLVLNDTAAAALNTLVMPFASLSGPVYDPETQTLSLCTLARIYDHIATWMRVLLRAAAWMQAAEAPVWASALAQLLPAQEALAPTSHQESQQQASARHAAFIQELLKVGKHPYWRPIEFQMLHQQFLQRPPVVFATVDRMGVGIEFPFGQKETSLCEILADQPHPRYGYGLFLLQSFPAYDLTEQQGIRLAFELNALELTSQVIGYGFGSYVFRDSTLYFTAFFPNLLYRHDLLANLFFSCAARAQAISLRLTGCPWTEASFRVSRSAIGRMLGRFRGK
;
A
#
# COMPACT_ATOMS: atom_id res chain seq x y z
N MET A 1 9.40 26.87 -5.86
CA MET A 1 8.54 25.83 -5.24
C MET A 1 9.03 24.47 -5.72
N HIS A 2 9.55 23.64 -4.82
CA HIS A 2 10.06 22.31 -5.20
C HIS A 2 8.90 21.33 -5.47
N ILE A 3 9.21 20.14 -5.99
CA ILE A 3 8.17 19.20 -6.46
C ILE A 3 7.23 18.71 -5.36
N GLY A 4 7.73 18.58 -4.12
CA GLY A 4 6.92 18.30 -2.94
C GLY A 4 5.82 19.35 -2.73
N GLN A 5 6.20 20.63 -2.63
CA GLN A 5 5.25 21.74 -2.47
C GLN A 5 4.27 21.85 -3.67
N GLN A 6 4.75 21.64 -4.89
CA GLN A 6 3.87 21.59 -6.08
C GLN A 6 2.86 20.44 -6.00
N THR A 7 3.25 19.30 -5.45
CA THR A 7 2.36 18.17 -5.26
C THR A 7 1.33 18.44 -4.17
N ILE A 8 1.73 19.02 -3.04
CA ILE A 8 0.79 19.45 -1.98
C ILE A 8 -0.24 20.45 -2.53
N ALA A 9 0.21 21.48 -3.26
CA ALA A 9 -0.67 22.47 -3.87
C ALA A 9 -1.64 21.84 -4.88
N TRP A 10 -1.16 20.92 -5.71
CA TRP A 10 -2.00 20.18 -6.66
C TRP A 10 -3.03 19.29 -5.93
N LEU A 11 -2.62 18.56 -4.89
CA LEU A 11 -3.53 17.73 -4.10
C LEU A 11 -4.59 18.57 -3.41
N HIS A 12 -4.21 19.70 -2.82
CA HIS A 12 -5.16 20.65 -2.22
C HIS A 12 -6.20 21.09 -3.25
N GLN A 13 -5.75 21.61 -4.41
CA GLN A 13 -6.65 22.04 -5.49
C GLN A 13 -7.60 20.93 -5.96
N MET A 14 -7.09 19.70 -6.12
CA MET A 14 -7.87 18.57 -6.64
C MET A 14 -8.84 17.95 -5.64
N LEU A 15 -8.60 18.13 -4.34
CA LEU A 15 -9.42 17.58 -3.26
C LEU A 15 -10.46 18.58 -2.76
N THR A 16 -10.06 19.85 -2.58
CA THR A 16 -10.92 20.92 -2.05
C THR A 16 -11.53 21.81 -3.14
N GLY A 17 -11.10 21.67 -4.40
CA GLY A 17 -11.45 22.59 -5.48
C GLY A 17 -10.77 23.96 -5.35
N GLY A 18 -9.73 24.07 -4.51
CA GLY A 18 -9.05 25.32 -4.20
C GLY A 18 -9.70 26.12 -3.06
N ASP A 19 -10.77 25.59 -2.46
CA ASP A 19 -11.46 26.27 -1.36
C ASP A 19 -10.68 26.10 -0.05
N ARG A 20 -10.10 27.21 0.43
CA ARG A 20 -9.34 27.24 1.68
C ARG A 20 -10.21 27.10 2.91
N ALA A 21 -11.51 27.39 2.84
CA ALA A 21 -12.41 27.19 3.98
C ALA A 21 -12.59 25.70 4.32
N LEU A 22 -12.31 24.80 3.36
CA LEU A 22 -12.45 23.36 3.55
C LEU A 22 -11.23 22.70 4.23
N SER A 23 -10.18 23.47 4.53
CA SER A 23 -8.90 22.94 5.03
C SER A 23 -8.20 23.89 5.99
N ALA A 24 -7.44 23.34 6.93
CA ALA A 24 -6.45 24.09 7.70
C ALA A 24 -5.05 23.91 7.08
N SER A 25 -4.36 25.03 6.84
CA SER A 25 -2.96 24.99 6.38
C SER A 25 -2.03 24.48 7.48
N LEU A 26 -1.04 23.70 7.11
CA LEU A 26 0.08 23.26 7.94
C LEU A 26 1.39 23.73 7.31
N PRO A 27 2.52 23.80 8.05
CA PRO A 27 3.80 24.21 7.49
C PRO A 27 4.20 23.41 6.25
N GLU A 28 4.03 22.08 6.30
CA GLU A 28 4.45 21.15 5.25
C GLU A 28 3.27 20.53 4.47
N GLY A 29 2.07 21.09 4.60
CA GLY A 29 0.87 20.41 4.10
C GLY A 29 -0.44 21.09 4.42
N PHE A 30 -1.50 20.29 4.47
CA PHE A 30 -2.81 20.73 4.93
C PHE A 30 -3.55 19.59 5.61
N ARG A 31 -4.50 19.97 6.46
CA ARG A 31 -5.49 19.09 7.06
C ARG A 31 -6.86 19.48 6.56
N TRP A 32 -7.71 18.51 6.28
CA TRP A 32 -9.07 18.74 5.80
C TRP A 32 -10.00 17.61 6.26
N TRP A 33 -11.29 17.78 6.00
CA TRP A 33 -12.35 16.90 6.50
C TRP A 33 -13.25 16.43 5.36
N PRO A 34 -12.80 15.44 4.55
CA PRO A 34 -13.60 14.90 3.44
C PRO A 34 -14.92 14.25 3.90
N ASN A 35 -14.99 13.91 5.18
CA ASN A 35 -16.10 13.32 5.90
C ASN A 35 -15.94 13.65 7.41
N ASN A 36 -16.44 12.81 8.30
CA ASN A 36 -16.31 12.99 9.74
C ASN A 36 -14.90 12.71 10.31
N HIS A 37 -13.92 12.32 9.50
CA HIS A 37 -12.55 12.02 9.94
C HIS A 37 -11.57 13.05 9.41
N ALA A 38 -10.59 13.42 10.24
CA ALA A 38 -9.51 14.32 9.83
C ALA A 38 -8.55 13.59 8.88
N GLN A 39 -8.28 14.19 7.72
CA GLN A 39 -7.24 13.75 6.80
C GLN A 39 -6.14 14.80 6.72
N THR A 40 -4.89 14.36 6.87
CA THR A 40 -3.69 15.19 6.78
C THR A 40 -2.87 14.74 5.58
N ILE A 41 -2.47 15.70 4.73
CA ILE A 41 -1.61 15.47 3.57
C ILE A 41 -0.42 16.42 3.70
N ALA A 42 0.78 15.86 3.82
CA ALA A 42 1.99 16.64 4.10
C ALA A 42 3.25 16.03 3.52
N ILE A 43 4.27 16.85 3.32
CA ILE A 43 5.65 16.40 3.15
C ILE A 43 6.13 15.92 4.52
N VAL A 44 6.56 14.66 4.60
CA VAL A 44 7.03 14.03 5.85
C VAL A 44 8.52 13.77 5.86
N GLY A 45 9.19 13.97 4.72
CA GLY A 45 10.63 13.81 4.61
C GLY A 45 11.14 14.15 3.22
N GLU A 46 12.46 14.21 3.11
CA GLU A 46 13.20 14.42 1.88
C GLU A 46 14.27 13.33 1.76
N GLU A 47 14.58 12.94 0.53
CA GLU A 47 15.64 12.00 0.24
C GLU A 47 16.34 12.34 -1.08
N ARG A 48 17.46 11.68 -1.35
CA ARG A 48 18.13 11.76 -2.65
C ARG A 48 17.86 10.49 -3.44
N GLY A 49 17.50 10.65 -4.70
CA GLY A 49 17.39 9.55 -5.63
C GLY A 49 18.76 8.96 -5.99
N PRO A 50 18.75 7.83 -6.72
CA PRO A 50 19.97 7.13 -7.10
C PRO A 50 20.93 8.00 -7.94
N GLU A 51 20.40 8.96 -8.69
CA GLU A 51 21.17 9.89 -9.52
C GLU A 51 21.44 11.23 -8.80
N GLY A 52 21.12 11.30 -7.50
CA GLY A 52 21.33 12.47 -6.65
C GLY A 52 20.22 13.52 -6.72
N GLU A 53 19.16 13.28 -7.49
CA GLU A 53 17.99 14.14 -7.62
C GLU A 53 17.21 14.24 -6.30
N ALA A 54 16.57 15.38 -6.05
CA ALA A 54 15.78 15.56 -4.83
C ALA A 54 14.45 14.81 -4.92
N GLY A 55 14.19 13.94 -3.95
CA GLY A 55 12.94 13.24 -3.74
C GLY A 55 12.23 13.74 -2.49
N PHE A 56 10.90 13.77 -2.53
CA PHE A 56 10.06 14.16 -1.39
C PHE A 56 9.12 13.03 -1.01
N LEU A 57 9.00 12.77 0.30
CA LEU A 57 8.07 11.82 0.85
C LEU A 57 6.76 12.53 1.18
N ILE A 58 5.69 12.17 0.48
CA ILE A 58 4.35 12.73 0.69
C ILE A 58 3.48 11.69 1.40
N GLY A 59 3.04 12.02 2.61
CA GLY A 59 2.16 11.20 3.42
C GLY A 59 0.71 11.63 3.28
N VAL A 60 -0.19 10.65 3.24
CA VAL A 60 -1.65 10.84 3.38
C VAL A 60 -2.10 10.03 4.58
N ARG A 61 -2.64 10.70 5.60
CA ARG A 61 -3.06 10.10 6.87
C ARG A 61 -4.51 10.44 7.16
N THR A 62 -5.36 9.44 7.36
CA THR A 62 -6.76 9.62 7.79
C THR A 62 -6.95 8.99 9.16
N GLU A 63 -7.30 9.79 10.16
CA GLU A 63 -7.47 9.32 11.55
C GLU A 63 -8.75 8.46 11.67
N MET A 64 -8.65 7.24 12.19
CA MET A 64 -9.78 6.32 12.36
C MET A 64 -10.25 6.23 13.80
N LEU A 65 -9.34 5.94 14.74
CA LEU A 65 -9.64 5.73 16.16
C LEU A 65 -8.73 6.57 17.04
N ARG A 66 -9.21 6.94 18.22
CA ARG A 66 -8.45 7.58 19.30
C ARG A 66 -8.68 6.87 20.63
N GLY A 67 -7.71 7.01 21.54
CA GLY A 67 -7.74 6.34 22.86
C GLY A 67 -7.58 4.82 22.74
N LEU A 68 -7.03 4.32 21.64
CA LEU A 68 -6.78 2.90 21.45
C LEU A 68 -5.52 2.51 22.22
N VAL A 69 -5.59 1.47 23.05
CA VAL A 69 -4.41 0.80 23.60
C VAL A 69 -4.09 -0.42 22.74
N LEU A 70 -2.98 -0.37 21.99
CA LEU A 70 -2.57 -1.48 21.12
C LEU A 70 -1.93 -2.63 21.92
N ASN A 71 -2.76 -3.44 22.56
CA ASN A 71 -2.36 -4.72 23.16
C ASN A 71 -2.46 -5.88 22.15
N ASP A 72 -2.08 -7.10 22.56
CA ASP A 72 -2.06 -8.27 21.68
C ASP A 72 -3.46 -8.60 21.10
N THR A 73 -4.53 -8.40 21.88
CA THR A 73 -5.91 -8.60 21.42
C THR A 73 -6.30 -7.58 20.33
N ALA A 74 -6.00 -6.30 20.55
CA ALA A 74 -6.27 -5.24 19.58
C ALA A 74 -5.44 -5.44 18.31
N ALA A 75 -4.17 -5.82 18.45
CA ALA A 75 -3.29 -6.13 17.34
C ALA A 75 -3.80 -7.32 16.52
N ALA A 76 -4.24 -8.40 17.16
CA ALA A 76 -4.82 -9.56 16.49
C ALA A 76 -6.12 -9.23 15.74
N ALA A 77 -7.00 -8.42 16.35
CA ALA A 77 -8.23 -7.96 15.71
C ALA A 77 -7.94 -7.15 14.44
N LEU A 78 -7.03 -6.18 14.51
CA LEU A 78 -6.62 -5.36 13.36
C LEU A 78 -5.93 -6.17 12.26
N ASN A 79 -5.05 -7.11 12.64
CA ASN A 79 -4.38 -8.03 11.71
C ASN A 79 -5.36 -8.94 10.97
N THR A 80 -6.49 -9.26 11.60
CA THR A 80 -7.51 -10.14 11.00
C THR A 80 -8.54 -9.37 10.18
N LEU A 81 -8.96 -8.18 10.65
CA LEU A 81 -10.14 -7.50 10.12
C LEU A 81 -9.82 -6.35 9.16
N VAL A 82 -8.64 -5.73 9.28
CA VAL A 82 -8.30 -4.51 8.54
C VAL A 82 -7.15 -4.74 7.58
N MET A 83 -6.01 -5.21 8.11
CA MET A 83 -4.77 -5.34 7.35
C MET A 83 -4.87 -6.24 6.10
N PRO A 84 -5.64 -7.36 6.07
CA PRO A 84 -5.79 -8.19 4.87
C PRO A 84 -6.55 -7.52 3.73
N PHE A 85 -7.41 -6.55 4.04
CA PHE A 85 -8.30 -5.88 3.08
C PHE A 85 -7.77 -4.50 2.68
N ALA A 86 -6.45 -4.31 2.79
CA ALA A 86 -5.80 -3.06 2.45
C ALA A 86 -5.97 -2.74 0.96
N SER A 87 -6.33 -1.48 0.67
CA SER A 87 -6.41 -0.96 -0.68
C SER A 87 -5.11 -0.23 -1.03
N LEU A 88 -5.13 1.10 -1.07
CA LEU A 88 -3.97 1.96 -1.24
C LEU A 88 -3.41 2.45 0.10
N SER A 89 -3.90 1.92 1.23
CA SER A 89 -3.52 2.35 2.56
C SER A 89 -3.48 1.19 3.55
N GLY A 90 -2.69 1.35 4.62
CA GLY A 90 -2.61 0.41 5.73
C GLY A 90 -2.74 1.12 7.08
N PRO A 91 -3.11 0.39 8.15
CA PRO A 91 -3.23 0.96 9.48
C PRO A 91 -1.86 1.26 10.10
N VAL A 92 -1.73 2.45 10.68
CA VAL A 92 -0.58 2.87 11.48
C VAL A 92 -1.09 3.33 12.83
N TYR A 93 -0.51 2.79 13.90
CA TYR A 93 -0.80 3.18 15.27
C TYR A 93 0.29 4.11 15.79
N ASP A 94 -0.14 5.23 16.36
CA ASP A 94 0.72 6.20 17.02
C ASP A 94 0.54 6.06 18.54
N PRO A 95 1.57 5.57 19.26
CA PRO A 95 1.48 5.34 20.71
C PRO A 95 1.44 6.63 21.53
N GLU A 96 2.00 7.73 21.03
CA GLU A 96 2.02 9.01 21.76
C GLU A 96 0.63 9.62 21.83
N THR A 97 -0.09 9.55 20.71
CA THR A 97 -1.46 10.10 20.60
C THR A 97 -2.56 9.05 20.74
N GLN A 98 -2.18 7.78 20.96
CA GLN A 98 -3.09 6.62 21.01
C GLN A 98 -4.08 6.59 19.83
N THR A 99 -3.58 6.94 18.65
CA THR A 99 -4.40 7.16 17.46
C THR A 99 -4.08 6.11 16.40
N LEU A 100 -5.10 5.44 15.89
CA LEU A 100 -5.00 4.57 14.73
C LEU A 100 -5.41 5.35 13.48
N SER A 101 -4.60 5.32 12.43
CA SER A 101 -4.88 6.00 11.17
C SER A 101 -4.69 5.08 9.98
N LEU A 102 -5.41 5.31 8.89
CA LEU A 102 -5.02 4.78 7.57
C LEU A 102 -3.94 5.69 7.00
N CYS A 103 -2.85 5.10 6.53
CA CYS A 103 -1.71 5.81 6.01
C CYS A 103 -1.30 5.30 4.63
N THR A 104 -0.75 6.22 3.85
CA THR A 104 -0.12 5.98 2.55
C THR A 104 1.12 6.86 2.49
N LEU A 105 2.21 6.34 1.95
CA LEU A 105 3.45 7.10 1.75
C LEU A 105 3.96 6.92 0.33
N ALA A 106 4.19 8.03 -0.36
CA ALA A 106 4.76 8.01 -1.70
C ALA A 106 6.00 8.89 -1.79
N ARG A 107 7.01 8.34 -2.45
CA ARG A 107 8.19 9.05 -2.92
C ARG A 107 7.87 9.76 -4.24
N ILE A 108 8.22 11.04 -4.33
CA ILE A 108 8.01 11.86 -5.53
C ILE A 108 9.31 12.50 -5.99
N TYR A 109 9.63 12.21 -7.25
CA TYR A 109 10.60 12.94 -8.06
C TYR A 109 9.89 13.70 -9.17
N ASP A 110 10.57 14.70 -9.76
CA ASP A 110 10.05 15.50 -10.87
C ASP A 110 9.49 14.64 -12.02
N HIS A 111 10.23 13.60 -12.44
CA HIS A 111 9.87 12.79 -13.59
C HIS A 111 8.69 11.83 -13.37
N ILE A 112 8.36 11.49 -12.10
CA ILE A 112 7.21 10.62 -11.77
C ILE A 112 6.01 11.37 -11.19
N ALA A 113 6.16 12.66 -10.87
CA ALA A 113 5.16 13.43 -10.14
C ALA A 113 3.77 13.38 -10.78
N THR A 114 3.68 13.41 -12.11
CA THR A 114 2.41 13.43 -12.85
C THR A 114 1.52 12.22 -12.54
N TRP A 115 2.07 11.01 -12.52
CA TRP A 115 1.26 9.82 -12.26
C TRP A 115 1.17 9.51 -10.76
N MET A 116 2.21 9.82 -9.97
CA MET A 116 2.19 9.60 -8.52
C MET A 116 1.17 10.49 -7.81
N ARG A 117 0.99 11.73 -8.27
CA ARG A 117 -0.08 12.64 -7.80
C ARG A 117 -1.47 12.00 -7.94
N VAL A 118 -1.72 11.28 -9.03
CA VAL A 118 -3.01 10.61 -9.26
C VAL A 118 -3.20 9.44 -8.30
N LEU A 119 -2.16 8.66 -8.01
CA LEU A 119 -2.22 7.60 -6.99
C LEU A 119 -2.49 8.18 -5.59
N LEU A 120 -1.77 9.23 -5.20
CA LEU A 120 -1.97 9.89 -3.90
C LEU A 120 -3.39 10.47 -3.76
N ARG A 121 -3.94 11.06 -4.82
CA ARG A 121 -5.32 11.54 -4.81
C ARG A 121 -6.33 10.39 -4.63
N ALA A 122 -6.11 9.27 -5.31
CA ALA A 122 -6.97 8.11 -5.14
C ALA A 122 -6.85 7.53 -3.73
N ALA A 123 -5.64 7.41 -3.19
CA ALA A 123 -5.40 6.98 -1.82
C ALA A 123 -6.12 7.90 -0.82
N ALA A 124 -6.03 9.22 -0.97
CA ALA A 124 -6.74 10.19 -0.14
C ALA A 124 -8.27 9.96 -0.15
N TRP A 125 -8.88 9.81 -1.33
CA TRP A 125 -10.32 9.55 -1.40
C TRP A 125 -10.71 8.17 -0.88
N MET A 126 -9.94 7.13 -1.16
CA MET A 126 -10.23 5.76 -0.69
C MET A 126 -10.08 5.65 0.82
N GLN A 127 -9.05 6.26 1.42
CA GLN A 127 -8.93 6.35 2.87
C GLN A 127 -10.13 7.07 3.49
N ALA A 128 -10.63 8.15 2.88
CA ALA A 128 -11.85 8.81 3.33
C ALA A 128 -13.10 7.93 3.20
N ALA A 129 -13.15 7.01 2.23
CA ALA A 129 -14.26 6.06 2.10
C ALA A 129 -14.17 4.89 3.10
N GLU A 130 -12.96 4.53 3.52
CA GLU A 130 -12.67 3.37 4.35
C GLU A 130 -12.68 3.70 5.84
N ALA A 131 -12.14 4.86 6.22
CA ALA A 131 -11.97 5.25 7.62
C ALA A 131 -13.28 5.16 8.43
N PRO A 132 -14.44 5.66 7.98
CA PRO A 132 -15.69 5.52 8.75
C PRO A 132 -16.15 4.07 8.91
N VAL A 133 -15.92 3.23 7.90
CA VAL A 133 -16.35 1.83 7.91
C VAL A 133 -15.54 1.05 8.94
N TRP A 134 -14.21 1.20 8.90
CA TRP A 134 -13.33 0.52 9.83
C TRP A 134 -13.39 1.11 11.23
N ALA A 135 -13.45 2.44 11.36
CA ALA A 135 -13.58 3.09 12.66
C ALA A 135 -14.83 2.61 13.40
N SER A 136 -15.99 2.61 12.74
CA SER A 136 -17.24 2.16 13.37
C SER A 136 -17.22 0.68 13.73
N ALA A 137 -16.70 -0.18 12.84
CA ALA A 137 -16.60 -1.61 13.13
C ALA A 137 -15.64 -1.90 14.29
N LEU A 138 -14.49 -1.22 14.35
CA LEU A 138 -13.48 -1.44 15.39
C LEU A 138 -13.86 -0.82 16.73
N ALA A 139 -14.53 0.34 16.75
CA ALA A 139 -14.99 0.97 17.99
C ALA A 139 -16.04 0.11 18.73
N GLN A 140 -16.73 -0.78 18.04
CA GLN A 140 -17.62 -1.77 18.65
C GLN A 140 -16.88 -2.97 19.27
N LEU A 141 -15.65 -3.25 18.82
CA LEU A 141 -14.87 -4.42 19.21
C LEU A 141 -13.74 -4.11 20.18
N LEU A 142 -13.21 -2.88 20.11
CA LEU A 142 -12.04 -2.43 20.87
C LEU A 142 -12.45 -1.29 21.81
N PRO A 143 -11.78 -1.15 22.97
CA PRO A 143 -12.00 -0.03 23.87
C PRO A 143 -11.35 1.24 23.30
N ALA A 144 -11.91 1.77 22.23
CA ALA A 144 -11.45 2.95 21.50
C ALA A 144 -12.65 3.74 20.99
N GLN A 145 -12.43 5.02 20.68
CA GLN A 145 -13.47 5.89 20.13
C GLN A 145 -13.15 6.22 18.67
N GLU A 146 -14.19 6.43 17.86
CA GLU A 146 -14.01 6.97 16.52
C GLU A 146 -13.34 8.35 16.57
N ALA A 147 -12.36 8.58 15.70
CA ALA A 147 -11.60 9.83 15.60
C ALA A 147 -12.38 10.92 14.86
N LEU A 148 -13.55 11.29 15.38
CA LEU A 148 -14.46 12.22 14.73
C LEU A 148 -13.95 13.67 14.78
N ALA A 149 -14.24 14.40 13.70
CA ALA A 149 -13.97 15.80 13.56
C ALA A 149 -14.87 16.64 14.49
N PRO A 150 -14.39 17.81 14.96
CA PRO A 150 -15.24 18.76 15.67
C PRO A 150 -16.44 19.20 14.84
N THR A 151 -17.56 19.52 15.51
CA THR A 151 -18.80 20.01 14.88
C THR A 151 -18.63 21.31 14.11
N SER A 152 -17.59 22.10 14.41
CA SER A 152 -17.24 23.34 13.70
C SER A 152 -16.91 23.16 12.21
N HIS A 153 -16.77 21.92 11.72
CA HIS A 153 -16.45 21.62 10.32
C HIS A 153 -17.62 21.06 9.51
N GLN A 154 -18.86 21.09 10.03
CA GLN A 154 -20.03 20.48 9.36
C GLN A 154 -20.32 21.00 7.94
N GLU A 155 -20.21 22.31 7.69
CA GLU A 155 -20.45 22.86 6.35
C GLU A 155 -19.38 22.39 5.34
N SER A 156 -18.11 22.36 5.78
CA SER A 156 -16.99 21.85 4.97
C SER A 156 -17.18 20.37 4.59
N GLN A 157 -17.71 19.58 5.53
CA GLN A 157 -17.99 18.16 5.33
C GLN A 157 -19.08 17.92 4.28
N GLN A 158 -20.14 18.72 4.24
CA GLN A 158 -21.23 18.54 3.27
C GLN A 158 -20.75 18.71 1.83
N GLN A 159 -19.97 19.75 1.54
CA GLN A 159 -19.48 20.00 0.19
C GLN A 159 -18.42 18.97 -0.25
N ALA A 160 -17.52 18.58 0.66
CA ALA A 160 -16.53 17.54 0.38
C ALA A 160 -17.20 16.17 0.15
N SER A 161 -18.28 15.87 0.87
CA SER A 161 -19.04 14.63 0.76
C SER A 161 -19.63 14.41 -0.64
N ALA A 162 -20.13 15.46 -1.30
CA ALA A 162 -20.66 15.33 -2.67
C ALA A 162 -19.57 14.92 -3.69
N ARG A 163 -18.38 15.53 -3.62
CA ARG A 163 -17.24 15.17 -4.48
C ARG A 163 -16.73 13.78 -4.18
N HIS A 164 -16.66 13.43 -2.90
CA HIS A 164 -16.30 12.11 -2.43
C HIS A 164 -17.25 11.03 -3.00
N ALA A 165 -18.56 11.25 -2.87
CA ALA A 165 -19.58 10.35 -3.38
C ALA A 165 -19.46 10.17 -4.91
N ALA A 166 -19.23 11.25 -5.65
CA ALA A 166 -19.00 11.18 -7.10
C ALA A 166 -17.75 10.36 -7.45
N PHE A 167 -16.65 10.51 -6.71
CA PHE A 167 -15.44 9.71 -6.90
C PHE A 167 -15.71 8.22 -6.66
N ILE A 168 -16.40 7.87 -5.56
CA ILE A 168 -16.71 6.48 -5.24
C ILE A 168 -17.67 5.86 -6.27
N GLN A 169 -18.67 6.62 -6.73
CA GLN A 169 -19.56 6.15 -7.81
C GLN A 169 -18.80 5.84 -9.09
N GLU A 170 -17.87 6.69 -9.50
CA GLU A 170 -17.04 6.42 -10.69
C GLU A 170 -16.14 5.22 -10.48
N LEU A 171 -15.53 5.09 -9.30
CA LEU A 171 -14.69 3.94 -8.94
C LEU A 171 -15.48 2.62 -9.02
N LEU A 172 -16.70 2.57 -8.48
CA LEU A 172 -17.58 1.41 -8.57
C LEU A 172 -18.03 1.12 -10.00
N LYS A 173 -18.27 2.17 -10.80
CA LYS A 173 -18.67 2.04 -12.20
C LYS A 173 -17.57 1.39 -13.04
N VAL A 174 -16.33 1.85 -12.89
CA VAL A 174 -15.18 1.27 -13.62
C VAL A 174 -14.78 -0.10 -13.06
N GLY A 175 -15.08 -0.39 -11.80
CA GLY A 175 -14.82 -1.68 -11.16
C GLY A 175 -15.73 -2.84 -11.60
N LYS A 176 -16.62 -2.65 -12.58
CA LYS A 176 -17.54 -3.72 -13.02
C LYS A 176 -16.87 -4.83 -13.85
N HIS A 177 -15.76 -4.52 -14.52
CA HIS A 177 -15.04 -5.46 -15.39
C HIS A 177 -13.53 -5.20 -15.33
N PRO A 178 -12.65 -6.19 -15.52
CA PRO A 178 -11.21 -5.97 -15.58
C PRO A 178 -10.80 -5.00 -16.70
N TYR A 179 -9.93 -4.03 -16.40
CA TYR A 179 -9.35 -3.14 -17.43
C TYR A 179 -8.00 -3.63 -17.94
N TRP A 180 -7.21 -4.27 -17.08
CA TRP A 180 -5.94 -4.88 -17.47
C TRP A 180 -6.18 -6.13 -18.31
N ARG A 181 -5.57 -6.15 -19.49
CA ARG A 181 -5.77 -7.18 -20.51
C ARG A 181 -4.66 -8.22 -20.47
N PRO A 182 -4.92 -9.46 -20.94
CA PRO A 182 -3.91 -10.52 -20.99
C PRO A 182 -2.59 -10.12 -21.69
N ILE A 183 -2.68 -9.28 -22.72
CA ILE A 183 -1.49 -8.81 -23.45
C ILE A 183 -0.53 -8.00 -22.57
N GLU A 184 -1.03 -7.28 -21.56
CA GLU A 184 -0.19 -6.46 -20.69
C GLU A 184 0.67 -7.33 -19.76
N PHE A 185 0.10 -8.42 -19.24
CA PHE A 185 0.85 -9.42 -18.46
C PHE A 185 1.89 -10.16 -19.32
N GLN A 186 1.55 -10.47 -20.57
CA GLN A 186 2.49 -11.06 -21.52
C GLN A 186 3.65 -10.10 -21.85
N MET A 187 3.35 -8.81 -22.04
CA MET A 187 4.36 -7.78 -22.26
C MET A 187 5.29 -7.63 -21.06
N LEU A 188 4.74 -7.58 -19.84
CA LEU A 188 5.53 -7.57 -18.59
C LEU A 188 6.50 -8.76 -18.55
N HIS A 189 6.02 -9.95 -18.90
CA HIS A 189 6.82 -11.17 -18.90
C HIS A 189 7.96 -11.14 -19.91
N GLN A 190 7.67 -10.79 -21.16
CA GLN A 190 8.68 -10.70 -22.22
C GLN A 190 9.73 -9.64 -21.90
N GLN A 191 9.31 -8.51 -21.31
CA GLN A 191 10.21 -7.40 -21.04
C GLN A 191 11.01 -7.60 -19.76
N PHE A 192 10.43 -8.10 -18.67
CA PHE A 192 11.06 -7.99 -17.35
C PHE A 192 11.21 -9.31 -16.60
N LEU A 193 10.34 -10.30 -16.81
CA LEU A 193 10.28 -11.47 -15.92
C LEU A 193 11.21 -12.63 -16.29
N GLN A 194 11.94 -12.50 -17.40
CA GLN A 194 12.92 -13.50 -17.86
C GLN A 194 14.36 -13.18 -17.43
N ARG A 195 14.55 -12.17 -16.58
CA ARG A 195 15.86 -11.67 -16.15
C ARG A 195 15.87 -11.36 -14.65
N PRO A 196 17.06 -11.26 -14.02
CA PRO A 196 17.16 -10.75 -12.66
C PRO A 196 16.38 -9.43 -12.48
N PRO A 197 15.72 -9.23 -11.32
CA PRO A 197 15.86 -10.01 -10.09
C PRO A 197 14.93 -11.24 -9.97
N VAL A 198 14.26 -11.65 -11.05
CA VAL A 198 13.29 -12.75 -11.02
C VAL A 198 13.99 -14.09 -10.98
N VAL A 199 13.57 -14.97 -10.05
CA VAL A 199 14.03 -16.38 -9.98
C VAL A 199 13.20 -17.24 -10.92
N PHE A 200 11.88 -17.02 -10.91
CA PHE A 200 10.92 -17.72 -11.76
C PHE A 200 9.65 -16.88 -11.86
N ALA A 201 8.93 -16.99 -12.98
CA ALA A 201 7.64 -16.35 -13.15
C ALA A 201 6.69 -17.24 -13.95
N THR A 202 5.41 -17.12 -13.62
CA THR A 202 4.30 -17.72 -14.35
C THR A 202 3.34 -16.62 -14.77
N VAL A 203 2.81 -16.73 -15.99
CA VAL A 203 1.84 -15.79 -16.53
C VAL A 203 0.60 -16.57 -16.87
N ASP A 204 -0.53 -16.12 -16.35
CA ASP A 204 -1.85 -16.58 -16.77
C ASP A 204 -2.56 -15.45 -17.55
N ARG A 205 -3.79 -15.69 -18.01
CA ARG A 205 -4.59 -14.75 -18.78
C ARG A 205 -4.82 -13.44 -18.03
N MET A 206 -5.04 -13.49 -16.73
CA MET A 206 -5.45 -12.32 -15.94
C MET A 206 -4.50 -12.04 -14.78
N GLY A 207 -3.27 -12.57 -14.82
CA GLY A 207 -2.35 -12.38 -13.71
C GLY A 207 -0.96 -12.93 -13.94
N VAL A 208 -0.10 -12.65 -12.98
CA VAL A 208 1.28 -13.12 -12.97
C VAL A 208 1.69 -13.51 -11.55
N GLY A 209 2.36 -14.65 -11.42
CA GLY A 209 3.05 -15.07 -10.20
C GLY A 209 4.56 -14.97 -10.40
N ILE A 210 5.26 -14.30 -9.48
CA ILE A 210 6.69 -13.94 -9.60
C ILE A 210 7.41 -14.39 -8.33
N GLU A 211 8.42 -15.22 -8.48
CA GLU A 211 9.31 -15.62 -7.40
C GLU A 211 10.54 -14.71 -7.37
N PHE A 212 10.78 -14.08 -6.22
CA PHE A 212 12.01 -13.32 -5.93
C PHE A 212 12.86 -14.07 -4.90
N PRO A 213 14.19 -13.87 -4.87
CA PRO A 213 15.04 -14.54 -3.90
C PRO A 213 14.67 -14.17 -2.46
N PHE A 214 14.66 -15.16 -1.56
CA PHE A 214 14.42 -14.95 -0.14
C PHE A 214 15.37 -15.81 0.70
N GLY A 215 16.34 -15.16 1.35
CA GLY A 215 17.41 -15.85 2.05
C GLY A 215 18.29 -16.70 1.12
N GLN A 216 18.83 -17.79 1.66
CA GLN A 216 19.76 -18.65 0.92
C GLN A 216 19.06 -19.71 0.06
N LYS A 217 17.89 -20.20 0.51
CA LYS A 217 17.25 -21.40 -0.04
C LYS A 217 15.83 -21.20 -0.51
N GLU A 218 15.18 -20.10 -0.15
CA GLU A 218 13.76 -19.90 -0.40
C GLU A 218 13.51 -18.75 -1.37
N THR A 219 12.23 -18.58 -1.68
CA THR A 219 11.73 -17.52 -2.54
C THR A 219 10.54 -16.86 -1.86
N SER A 220 10.37 -15.56 -2.09
CA SER A 220 9.12 -14.86 -1.80
C SER A 220 8.28 -14.87 -3.08
N LEU A 221 6.96 -14.92 -2.92
CA LEU A 221 6.02 -15.00 -4.04
C LEU A 221 5.27 -13.68 -4.14
N CYS A 222 5.24 -13.07 -5.33
CA CYS A 222 4.39 -11.92 -5.64
C CYS A 222 3.37 -12.32 -6.69
N GLU A 223 2.10 -12.06 -6.41
CA GLU A 223 0.98 -12.27 -7.32
C GLU A 223 0.34 -10.92 -7.65
N ILE A 224 0.18 -10.64 -8.94
CA ILE A 224 -0.56 -9.47 -9.42
C ILE A 224 -1.69 -9.98 -10.31
N LEU A 225 -2.94 -9.80 -9.86
CA LEU A 225 -4.13 -10.45 -10.40
C LEU A 225 -5.19 -9.41 -10.76
N ALA A 226 -5.75 -9.50 -11.97
CA ALA A 226 -6.80 -8.61 -12.48
C ALA A 226 -8.21 -9.24 -12.43
N ASP A 227 -8.31 -10.53 -12.09
CA ASP A 227 -9.55 -11.30 -12.03
C ASP A 227 -10.08 -11.54 -10.61
N GLN A 228 -9.36 -11.06 -9.59
CA GLN A 228 -9.83 -11.07 -8.20
C GLN A 228 -10.48 -9.73 -7.85
N PRO A 229 -11.83 -9.65 -7.80
CA PRO A 229 -12.50 -8.41 -7.45
C PRO A 229 -12.32 -8.08 -5.97
N HIS A 230 -12.03 -6.81 -5.67
CA HIS A 230 -12.05 -6.29 -4.32
C HIS A 230 -13.49 -6.26 -3.78
N PRO A 231 -13.76 -6.72 -2.55
CA PRO A 231 -15.12 -6.83 -2.02
C PRO A 231 -15.93 -5.52 -2.05
N ARG A 232 -15.24 -4.38 -1.90
CA ARG A 232 -15.86 -3.06 -1.90
C ARG A 232 -15.84 -2.35 -3.25
N TYR A 233 -14.87 -2.66 -4.11
CA TYR A 233 -14.50 -1.80 -5.24
C TYR A 233 -14.60 -2.50 -6.60
N GLY A 234 -14.87 -3.81 -6.60
CA GLY A 234 -14.92 -4.60 -7.83
C GLY A 234 -13.54 -4.86 -8.41
N TYR A 235 -13.45 -4.99 -9.73
CA TYR A 235 -12.23 -5.30 -10.45
C TYR A 235 -11.21 -4.16 -10.41
N GLY A 236 -9.95 -4.58 -10.35
CA GLY A 236 -8.75 -3.74 -10.33
C GLY A 236 -7.51 -4.64 -10.47
N LEU A 237 -6.34 -4.17 -10.04
CA LEU A 237 -5.20 -5.04 -9.75
C LEU A 237 -5.13 -5.33 -8.26
N PHE A 238 -5.33 -6.59 -7.91
CA PHE A 238 -4.98 -7.12 -6.60
C PHE A 238 -3.50 -7.52 -6.61
N LEU A 239 -2.78 -7.14 -5.55
CA LEU A 239 -1.38 -7.47 -5.35
C LEU A 239 -1.23 -8.16 -4.00
N LEU A 240 -0.64 -9.35 -4.02
CA LEU A 240 -0.31 -10.12 -2.83
C LEU A 240 1.16 -10.54 -2.90
N GLN A 241 1.94 -10.19 -1.88
CA GLN A 241 3.33 -10.59 -1.78
C GLN A 241 3.58 -11.34 -0.49
N SER A 242 4.08 -12.57 -0.58
CA SER A 242 4.23 -13.51 0.53
C SER A 242 5.71 -13.73 0.85
N PHE A 243 6.06 -13.60 2.14
CA PHE A 243 7.40 -13.76 2.68
C PHE A 243 7.42 -14.86 3.74
N PRO A 244 8.18 -15.94 3.55
CA PRO A 244 8.34 -16.97 4.57
C PRO A 244 8.88 -16.41 5.89
N ALA A 245 8.26 -16.78 7.01
CA ALA A 245 8.62 -16.27 8.34
C ALA A 245 8.43 -17.35 9.43
N TYR A 246 8.89 -18.58 9.17
CA TYR A 246 8.66 -19.75 10.02
C TYR A 246 9.22 -19.64 11.44
N ASP A 247 10.24 -18.80 11.65
CA ASP A 247 10.87 -18.61 12.96
C ASP A 247 10.09 -17.64 13.86
N LEU A 248 8.99 -17.04 13.38
CA LEU A 248 8.16 -16.11 14.14
C LEU A 248 6.93 -16.83 14.71
N THR A 249 6.67 -16.60 16.00
CA THR A 249 5.35 -16.86 16.58
C THR A 249 4.31 -15.91 15.99
N GLU A 250 3.02 -16.25 16.13
CA GLU A 250 1.93 -15.40 15.63
C GLU A 250 1.98 -13.97 16.21
N GLN A 251 2.20 -13.82 17.51
CA GLN A 251 2.32 -12.50 18.14
C GLN A 251 3.53 -11.71 17.65
N GLN A 252 4.69 -12.35 17.48
CA GLN A 252 5.89 -11.70 16.93
C GLN A 252 5.67 -11.26 15.48
N GLY A 253 5.04 -12.12 14.67
CA GLY A 253 4.72 -11.82 13.28
C GLY A 253 3.72 -10.67 13.13
N ILE A 254 2.67 -10.64 13.94
CA ILE A 254 1.70 -9.53 13.96
C ILE A 254 2.40 -8.22 14.34
N ARG A 255 3.23 -8.22 15.39
CA ARG A 255 3.99 -7.03 15.79
C ARG A 255 4.93 -6.55 14.69
N LEU A 256 5.60 -7.47 14.00
CA LEU A 256 6.44 -7.16 12.85
C LEU A 256 5.62 -6.53 11.71
N ALA A 257 4.42 -7.04 11.41
CA ALA A 257 3.56 -6.46 10.37
C ALA A 257 3.16 -5.01 10.72
N PHE A 258 2.84 -4.73 11.98
CA PHE A 258 2.61 -3.35 12.45
C PHE A 258 3.84 -2.46 12.34
N GLU A 259 5.01 -2.97 12.72
CA GLU A 259 6.27 -2.24 12.62
C GLU A 259 6.56 -1.88 11.16
N LEU A 260 6.38 -2.82 10.23
CA LEU A 260 6.59 -2.59 8.81
C LEU A 260 5.57 -1.64 8.21
N ASN A 261 4.30 -1.69 8.63
CA ASN A 261 3.30 -0.68 8.25
C ASN A 261 3.70 0.71 8.74
N ALA A 262 4.10 0.83 10.01
CA ALA A 262 4.54 2.11 10.57
C ALA A 262 5.77 2.64 9.81
N LEU A 263 6.76 1.79 9.54
CA LEU A 263 7.96 2.16 8.79
C LEU A 263 7.64 2.56 7.34
N GLU A 264 6.96 1.69 6.59
CA GLU A 264 6.70 1.87 5.15
C GLU A 264 5.74 3.03 4.84
N LEU A 265 4.84 3.33 5.78
CA LEU A 265 3.77 4.31 5.56
C LEU A 265 3.98 5.65 6.28
N THR A 266 5.09 5.83 7.03
CA THR A 266 5.38 7.11 7.70
C THR A 266 6.78 7.67 7.49
N SER A 267 7.81 6.84 7.31
CA SER A 267 9.20 7.32 7.34
C SER A 267 10.10 6.77 6.25
N GLN A 268 9.85 5.56 5.74
CA GLN A 268 10.73 4.94 4.75
C GLN A 268 9.95 4.22 3.65
N VAL A 269 10.03 4.69 2.41
CA VAL A 269 9.36 4.00 1.30
C VAL A 269 10.17 2.80 0.81
N ILE A 270 9.68 1.59 1.09
CA ILE A 270 10.15 0.32 0.54
C ILE A 270 9.27 -0.05 -0.67
N GLY A 271 9.72 0.25 -1.88
CA GLY A 271 8.86 0.13 -3.07
C GLY A 271 7.87 1.29 -3.17
N TYR A 272 6.57 1.02 -3.06
CA TYR A 272 5.53 2.05 -2.95
C TYR A 272 4.68 1.75 -1.71
N GLY A 273 4.47 2.75 -0.84
CA GLY A 273 3.67 2.64 0.38
C GLY A 273 2.16 2.72 0.12
N PHE A 274 1.66 1.88 -0.79
CA PHE A 274 0.24 1.70 -1.09
C PHE A 274 -0.19 0.27 -0.74
N GLY A 275 -0.59 0.04 0.50
CA GLY A 275 -1.01 -1.28 0.96
C GLY A 275 -0.72 -1.50 2.44
N SER A 276 -0.76 -2.76 2.86
CA SER A 276 -0.49 -3.14 4.24
C SER A 276 0.20 -4.49 4.35
N TYR A 277 1.10 -4.59 5.33
CA TYR A 277 1.58 -5.86 5.83
C TYR A 277 0.55 -6.52 6.73
N VAL A 278 0.49 -7.85 6.67
CA VAL A 278 -0.33 -8.70 7.55
C VAL A 278 0.42 -10.00 7.82
N PHE A 279 0.29 -10.56 9.01
CA PHE A 279 0.91 -11.84 9.35
C PHE A 279 -0.13 -12.92 9.57
N ARG A 280 0.05 -14.08 8.95
CA ARG A 280 -0.81 -15.25 9.14
C ARG A 280 -0.08 -16.51 8.71
N ASP A 281 -0.32 -17.62 9.41
CA ASP A 281 0.16 -18.96 9.01
C ASP A 281 1.68 -18.98 8.71
N SER A 282 2.48 -18.43 9.65
CA SER A 282 3.95 -18.32 9.55
C SER A 282 4.46 -17.59 8.31
N THR A 283 3.62 -16.72 7.74
CA THR A 283 3.92 -15.97 6.52
C THR A 283 3.57 -14.51 6.76
N LEU A 284 4.50 -13.64 6.41
CA LEU A 284 4.24 -12.20 6.32
C LEU A 284 3.76 -11.92 4.89
N TYR A 285 2.60 -11.29 4.76
CA TYR A 285 2.06 -10.85 3.49
C TYR A 285 2.12 -9.33 3.39
N PHE A 286 2.28 -8.81 2.19
CA PHE A 286 1.92 -7.45 1.81
C PHE A 286 0.76 -7.52 0.82
N THR A 287 -0.32 -6.80 1.11
CA THR A 287 -1.54 -6.76 0.29
C THR A 287 -1.83 -5.34 -0.15
N ALA A 288 -2.26 -5.18 -1.39
CA ALA A 288 -2.67 -3.91 -1.96
C ALA A 288 -3.72 -4.09 -3.05
N PHE A 289 -4.52 -3.06 -3.29
CA PHE A 289 -5.47 -3.04 -4.39
C PHE A 289 -5.44 -1.71 -5.14
N PHE A 290 -5.26 -1.78 -6.46
CA PHE A 290 -5.26 -0.65 -7.37
C PHE A 290 -6.53 -0.67 -8.23
N PRO A 291 -7.52 0.20 -7.99
CA PRO A 291 -8.76 0.20 -8.76
C PRO A 291 -8.51 0.53 -10.24
N ASN A 292 -9.41 0.07 -11.13
CA ASN A 292 -9.37 0.38 -12.57
C ASN A 292 -9.30 1.89 -12.90
N LEU A 293 -9.76 2.76 -12.00
CA LEU A 293 -9.63 4.22 -12.14
C LEU A 293 -8.16 4.68 -12.26
N LEU A 294 -7.22 3.86 -11.78
CA LEU A 294 -5.78 4.10 -11.82
C LEU A 294 -5.12 3.42 -13.02
N TYR A 295 -5.89 2.78 -13.90
CA TYR A 295 -5.36 2.11 -15.07
C TYR A 295 -4.47 3.06 -15.89
N ARG A 296 -3.24 2.60 -16.11
CA ARG A 296 -2.25 3.18 -17.01
C ARG A 296 -1.40 2.03 -17.54
N HIS A 297 -0.97 2.16 -18.79
CA HIS A 297 -0.19 1.12 -19.48
C HIS A 297 1.06 0.70 -18.69
N ASP A 298 1.79 1.67 -18.12
CA ASP A 298 3.07 1.39 -17.43
C ASP A 298 2.92 1.07 -15.94
N LEU A 299 1.71 1.13 -15.37
CA LEU A 299 1.52 0.92 -13.94
C LEU A 299 1.94 -0.50 -13.53
N LEU A 300 1.62 -1.50 -14.35
CA LEU A 300 1.95 -2.89 -14.05
C LEU A 300 3.48 -3.12 -13.93
N ALA A 301 4.27 -2.51 -14.81
CA ALA A 301 5.74 -2.56 -14.74
C ALA A 301 6.27 -1.84 -13.49
N ASN A 302 5.70 -0.68 -13.15
CA ASN A 302 6.06 0.06 -11.94
C ASN A 302 5.75 -0.75 -10.66
N LEU A 303 4.61 -1.45 -10.62
CA LEU A 303 4.27 -2.34 -9.52
C LEU A 303 5.24 -3.52 -9.40
N PHE A 304 5.67 -4.10 -10.52
CA PHE A 304 6.71 -5.13 -10.53
C PHE A 304 8.01 -4.64 -9.87
N PHE A 305 8.53 -3.48 -10.27
CA PHE A 305 9.77 -2.94 -9.68
C PHE A 305 9.60 -2.60 -8.19
N SER A 306 8.43 -2.09 -7.80
CA SER A 306 8.07 -1.88 -6.40
C SER A 306 8.10 -3.18 -5.59
N CYS A 307 7.53 -4.27 -6.12
CA CYS A 307 7.55 -5.58 -5.48
C CYS A 307 8.97 -6.17 -5.38
N ALA A 308 9.79 -5.98 -6.41
CA ALA A 308 11.18 -6.42 -6.40
C ALA A 308 11.99 -5.69 -5.31
N ALA A 309 11.83 -4.37 -5.20
CA ALA A 309 12.47 -3.57 -4.14
C ALA A 309 12.02 -4.02 -2.75
N ARG A 310 10.72 -4.30 -2.57
CA ARG A 310 10.19 -4.86 -1.32
C ARG A 310 10.74 -6.24 -1.01
N ALA A 311 10.78 -7.14 -2.00
CA ALA A 311 11.35 -8.47 -1.83
C ALA A 311 12.80 -8.42 -1.36
N GLN A 312 13.61 -7.52 -1.94
CA GLN A 312 14.99 -7.35 -1.55
C GLN A 312 15.11 -6.85 -0.10
N ALA A 313 14.37 -5.79 0.25
CA ALA A 313 14.43 -5.20 1.58
C ALA A 313 13.96 -6.17 2.67
N ILE A 314 12.83 -6.85 2.44
CA ILE A 314 12.27 -7.80 3.40
C ILE A 314 13.13 -9.07 3.50
N SER A 315 13.68 -9.58 2.38
CA SER A 315 14.65 -10.68 2.43
C SER A 315 15.86 -10.31 3.28
N LEU A 316 16.45 -9.13 3.07
CA LEU A 316 17.60 -8.68 3.86
C LEU A 316 17.24 -8.56 5.34
N ARG A 317 16.08 -7.96 5.64
CA ARG A 317 15.62 -7.76 7.03
C ARG A 317 15.38 -9.07 7.78
N LEU A 318 14.71 -10.03 7.15
CA LEU A 318 14.31 -11.28 7.82
C LEU A 318 15.39 -12.36 7.82
N THR A 319 16.29 -12.35 6.83
CA THR A 319 17.28 -13.42 6.66
C THR A 319 18.72 -12.97 6.81
N GLY A 320 18.99 -11.65 6.87
CA GLY A 320 20.33 -11.09 6.86
C GLY A 320 21.12 -11.32 5.57
N CYS A 321 20.51 -11.93 4.55
CA CYS A 321 21.19 -12.34 3.32
C CYS A 321 20.91 -11.35 2.19
N PRO A 322 21.91 -10.59 1.70
CA PRO A 322 21.75 -9.76 0.52
C PRO A 322 21.58 -10.62 -0.74
N TRP A 323 20.92 -10.06 -1.75
CA TRP A 323 20.85 -10.70 -3.06
C TRP A 323 22.22 -10.69 -3.75
N THR A 324 22.60 -11.82 -4.33
CA THR A 324 23.81 -11.99 -5.15
C THR A 324 23.44 -12.61 -6.49
N GLU A 325 24.37 -12.70 -7.44
CA GLU A 325 24.10 -13.38 -8.72
C GLU A 325 23.61 -14.83 -8.53
N ALA A 326 24.11 -15.52 -7.51
CA ALA A 326 23.67 -16.88 -7.18
C ALA A 326 22.22 -16.94 -6.69
N SER A 327 21.66 -15.82 -6.24
CA SER A 327 20.28 -15.71 -5.76
C SER A 327 19.24 -15.88 -6.85
N PHE A 328 19.57 -15.60 -8.12
CA PHE A 328 18.62 -15.60 -9.24
C PHE A 328 18.53 -16.94 -9.98
N ARG A 329 19.14 -18.01 -9.45
CA ARG A 329 19.14 -19.33 -10.11
C ARG A 329 17.77 -19.98 -10.02
N VAL A 330 17.24 -20.45 -11.16
CA VAL A 330 15.96 -21.19 -11.25
C VAL A 330 15.92 -22.43 -10.34
N SER A 331 17.06 -23.05 -10.02
CA SER A 331 17.12 -24.17 -9.05
C SER A 331 16.63 -23.77 -7.65
N ARG A 332 16.58 -22.47 -7.34
CA ARG A 332 16.03 -21.93 -6.10
C ARG A 332 14.52 -21.74 -6.15
N SER A 333 13.86 -21.82 -7.30
CA SER A 333 12.39 -21.68 -7.35
C SER A 333 11.69 -22.84 -6.65
N ALA A 334 10.41 -22.68 -6.30
CA ALA A 334 9.62 -23.77 -5.73
C ALA A 334 9.66 -25.03 -6.63
N ILE A 335 9.53 -24.85 -7.94
CA ILE A 335 9.64 -25.92 -8.94
C ILE A 335 11.07 -26.49 -9.00
N GLY A 336 12.10 -25.62 -9.00
CA GLY A 336 13.50 -26.04 -9.01
C GLY A 336 13.85 -26.93 -7.82
N ARG A 337 13.37 -26.57 -6.62
CA ARG A 337 13.53 -27.35 -5.38
C ARG A 337 12.79 -28.68 -5.45
N MET A 338 11.57 -28.69 -6.02
CA MET A 338 10.79 -29.92 -6.21
C MET A 338 11.52 -30.89 -7.15
N LEU A 339 11.99 -30.43 -8.31
CA LEU A 339 12.71 -31.25 -9.29
C LEU A 339 14.06 -31.77 -8.75
N GLY A 340 14.77 -30.97 -7.95
CA GLY A 340 16.01 -31.40 -7.30
C GLY A 340 15.81 -32.57 -6.33
N ARG A 341 14.68 -32.60 -5.60
CA ARG A 341 14.35 -33.71 -4.67
C ARG A 341 14.08 -35.04 -5.39
N PHE A 342 13.59 -35.00 -6.63
CA PHE A 342 13.35 -36.20 -7.44
C PHE A 342 14.63 -36.76 -8.08
N ARG A 343 15.67 -35.93 -8.29
CA ARG A 343 16.96 -36.36 -8.87
C ARG A 343 17.97 -36.85 -7.82
N GLY A 344 17.72 -36.59 -6.54
CA GLY A 344 18.58 -37.02 -5.41
C GLY A 344 18.12 -38.30 -4.70
N LYS A 345 17.10 -38.98 -5.24
CA LYS A 345 16.73 -40.37 -4.93
C LYS A 345 17.11 -41.24 -6.12
#